data_AF-A0A5N4DT94-F1
#
_entry.id   AF-A0A5N4DT94-F1
#
_cell.length_a   1.000
_cell.length_b   1.000
_cell.length_c   1.000
_cell.angle_alpha   90.00
_cell.angle_beta   90.00
_cell.angle_gamma   90.00
#
_symmetry.space_group_name_H-M   'P 1'
#
loop_
_entity.id
_entity.type
_entity.pdbx_description
1 polymer ?
#
loop_
_entity_poly.entity_id
_entity_poly.type
_entity_poly.pdbx_seq_one_letter_code
_entity_poly.pdbx_strand_id
1 'polypeptide(L)'
;MRSAAGPSSPQAPHIWEGLVHLGCRLVAIPRKGVSGAGLERLFLRLRSGRAVTRHTDYGRGRSEADLGPRISPCPLASVWSQKICLVQLQDSRTHLSPQAVDLQLEMTQKPHKKPDPSKPLLFGKTFTDHMLMVEWNREKGWGQPRIQPFQTLTLHPASSALHYSLQVAWSLSSDRLPACLSLQLFEGMKAFKGRDQQVRLFRPWLNMDRMLRSALRLCLPSFDKVELLECIRQLVEVDKDWVPDSTGSSLYVRPVFIGNQPSLGVGNPTQALLYVILCPVGSYFPGDALSPVSLLADPTFIRAWVGGVGDCKLGG
;
A
#
# COMPACT_ATOMS: atom_id res chain seq x y z
N MET A 1 33.80 -55.22 -37.08
CA MET A 1 32.71 -55.14 -38.08
C MET A 1 31.64 -54.22 -37.52
N ARG A 2 31.55 -52.99 -38.04
CA ARG A 2 30.38 -52.37 -38.73
C ARG A 2 29.10 -52.41 -37.88
N SER A 3 28.30 -51.37 -37.69
CA SER A 3 28.05 -50.03 -38.26
C SER A 3 26.70 -49.64 -37.59
N ALA A 4 26.34 -48.41 -37.22
CA ALA A 4 26.35 -47.19 -37.99
C ALA A 4 26.21 -45.96 -37.07
N ALA A 5 26.83 -44.88 -37.51
CA ALA A 5 26.67 -43.53 -37.02
C ALA A 5 25.69 -42.74 -37.92
N GLY A 6 25.08 -41.71 -37.35
CA GLY A 6 24.76 -40.45 -38.05
C GLY A 6 23.29 -40.00 -37.99
N PRO A 7 22.98 -38.70 -38.15
CA PRO A 7 23.88 -37.54 -38.12
C PRO A 7 23.45 -36.41 -37.16
N SER A 8 24.40 -35.52 -36.90
CA SER A 8 24.27 -34.25 -36.21
C SER A 8 24.20 -33.07 -37.20
N SER A 9 23.71 -31.92 -36.68
CA SER A 9 23.82 -30.51 -37.13
C SER A 9 22.63 -29.90 -37.92
N PRO A 10 22.38 -28.57 -37.88
CA PRO A 10 23.03 -27.48 -37.10
C PRO A 10 22.05 -26.57 -36.29
N GLN A 11 22.64 -25.64 -35.53
CA GLN A 11 21.99 -24.62 -34.68
C GLN A 11 21.18 -23.56 -35.45
N ALA A 12 20.10 -23.07 -34.82
CA ALA A 12 19.61 -21.69 -34.98
C ALA A 12 18.98 -21.21 -33.65
N PRO A 13 19.24 -19.97 -33.18
CA PRO A 13 18.67 -19.45 -31.95
C PRO A 13 17.26 -18.92 -32.21
N HIS A 14 16.24 -19.52 -31.59
CA HIS A 14 14.90 -18.94 -31.58
C HIS A 14 14.81 -17.82 -30.54
N ILE A 15 15.07 -16.60 -31.02
CA ILE A 15 14.65 -15.35 -30.42
C ILE A 15 13.12 -15.33 -30.40
N TRP A 16 12.50 -15.45 -29.23
CA TRP A 16 11.09 -15.12 -29.04
C TRP A 16 10.99 -13.68 -28.56
N GLU A 17 11.16 -12.73 -29.48
CA GLU A 17 10.53 -11.42 -29.35
C GLU A 17 9.07 -11.57 -29.78
N GLY A 18 8.18 -11.68 -28.81
CA GLY A 18 6.75 -11.70 -29.02
C GLY A 18 6.09 -10.66 -28.13
N LEU A 19 5.80 -9.48 -28.68
CA LEU A 19 4.80 -8.58 -28.12
C LEU A 19 3.47 -9.33 -28.04
N VAL A 20 3.09 -9.75 -26.82
CA VAL A 20 1.73 -10.22 -26.59
C VAL A 20 0.84 -8.99 -26.45
N HIS A 21 0.28 -8.57 -27.58
CA HIS A 21 -0.93 -7.75 -27.62
C HIS A 21 -2.05 -8.54 -26.92
N LEU A 22 -2.33 -8.23 -25.66
CA LEU A 22 -3.56 -8.67 -25.00
C LEU A 22 -4.73 -7.84 -25.55
N GLY A 23 -5.19 -8.24 -26.74
CA GLY A 23 -6.51 -7.88 -27.23
C GLY A 23 -7.55 -8.55 -26.35
N CYS A 24 -8.41 -7.75 -25.70
CA CYS A 24 -9.63 -8.21 -25.05
C CYS A 24 -10.50 -8.97 -26.06
N ARG A 25 -10.44 -10.30 -26.06
CA ARG A 25 -11.49 -11.15 -26.62
C ARG A 25 -12.45 -11.52 -25.50
N LEU A 26 -13.62 -10.90 -25.52
CA LEU A 26 -14.80 -11.37 -24.81
C LEU A 26 -15.16 -12.76 -25.34
N VAL A 27 -14.96 -13.79 -24.52
CA VAL A 27 -15.50 -15.13 -24.77
C VAL A 27 -16.89 -15.18 -24.15
N ALA A 28 -17.92 -15.23 -25.00
CA ALA A 28 -19.29 -15.43 -24.58
C ALA A 28 -19.52 -16.91 -24.23
N ILE A 29 -19.98 -17.17 -23.00
CA ILE A 29 -20.41 -18.50 -22.54
C ILE A 29 -21.88 -18.69 -22.96
N PRO A 30 -22.27 -19.74 -23.69
CA PRO A 30 -23.65 -19.96 -24.07
C PRO A 30 -24.48 -20.46 -22.87
N ARG A 31 -25.52 -19.71 -22.50
CA ARG A 31 -26.57 -20.20 -21.60
C ARG A 31 -27.57 -21.05 -22.38
N LYS A 32 -27.67 -22.33 -22.03
CA LYS A 32 -28.79 -23.20 -22.41
C LYS A 32 -30.03 -22.81 -21.61
N GLY A 33 -31.17 -22.68 -22.32
CA GLY A 33 -32.49 -23.02 -21.81
C GLY A 33 -33.31 -21.88 -21.20
N VAL A 34 -34.09 -21.17 -22.04
CA VAL A 34 -35.49 -20.84 -21.75
C VAL A 34 -36.25 -20.85 -23.08
N SER A 35 -37.23 -21.74 -23.20
CA SER A 35 -38.24 -21.78 -24.26
C SER A 35 -39.39 -20.83 -23.92
N GLY A 36 -39.91 -20.09 -24.90
CA GLY A 36 -41.20 -19.40 -24.75
C GLY A 36 -41.32 -18.17 -25.62
N ALA A 37 -42.26 -18.22 -26.55
CA ALA A 37 -42.56 -17.22 -27.57
C ALA A 37 -43.04 -15.87 -27.02
N GLY A 38 -42.80 -14.79 -27.79
CA GLY A 38 -43.34 -13.46 -27.53
C GLY A 38 -42.67 -12.39 -28.39
N LEU A 39 -43.05 -12.32 -29.66
CA LEU A 39 -42.78 -11.17 -30.53
C LEU A 39 -43.71 -10.03 -30.11
N GLU A 40 -43.17 -8.87 -29.69
CA GLU A 40 -43.72 -7.57 -30.09
C GLU A 40 -42.71 -6.41 -29.87
N ARG A 41 -42.90 -5.37 -30.67
CA ARG A 41 -41.90 -4.37 -31.09
C ARG A 41 -41.68 -3.25 -30.05
N LEU A 42 -40.55 -2.56 -30.21
CA LEU A 42 -40.44 -1.13 -30.57
C LEU A 42 -39.58 -0.22 -29.64
N PHE A 43 -38.70 0.54 -30.31
CA PHE A 43 -38.01 1.79 -29.96
C PHE A 43 -36.77 1.83 -29.03
N LEU A 44 -35.61 1.90 -29.70
CA LEU A 44 -34.42 2.65 -29.31
C LEU A 44 -34.74 4.12 -28.98
N ARG A 45 -34.28 4.59 -27.80
CA ARG A 45 -34.05 6.03 -27.57
C ARG A 45 -32.87 6.24 -26.62
N LEU A 46 -31.65 6.22 -27.16
CA LEU A 46 -30.48 6.81 -26.52
C LEU A 46 -30.53 8.32 -26.74
N ARG A 47 -30.77 9.09 -25.68
CA ARG A 47 -30.56 10.56 -25.69
C ARG A 47 -29.09 10.84 -25.39
N SER A 48 -28.34 11.18 -26.43
CA SER A 48 -27.07 11.90 -26.33
C SER A 48 -27.35 13.38 -26.05
N GLY A 49 -27.01 13.87 -24.87
CA GLY A 49 -26.97 15.30 -24.56
C GLY A 49 -25.59 15.87 -24.88
N ARG A 50 -25.37 16.34 -26.11
CA ARG A 50 -24.31 17.33 -26.41
C ARG A 50 -24.96 18.71 -26.40
N ALA A 51 -24.54 19.54 -25.46
CA ALA A 51 -24.82 20.97 -25.49
C ALA A 51 -24.03 21.59 -26.65
N VAL A 52 -24.77 22.21 -27.57
CA VAL A 52 -24.27 23.03 -28.66
C VAL A 52 -24.23 24.47 -28.14
N THR A 53 -23.05 25.02 -27.93
CA THR A 53 -22.87 26.47 -27.76
C THR A 53 -22.53 27.07 -29.12
N ARG A 54 -23.44 27.93 -29.60
CA ARG A 54 -23.25 28.80 -30.76
C ARG A 54 -22.25 29.89 -30.38
N HIS A 55 -21.16 30.03 -31.14
CA HIS A 55 -20.33 31.23 -31.15
C HIS A 55 -20.55 31.98 -32.46
N THR A 56 -20.86 33.27 -32.34
CA THR A 56 -20.96 34.26 -33.41
C THR A 56 -19.57 34.78 -33.77
N ASP A 57 -19.29 34.82 -35.08
CA ASP A 57 -18.10 35.41 -35.69
C ASP A 57 -18.04 36.94 -35.53
N TYR A 58 -16.84 37.47 -35.26
CA TYR A 58 -16.42 38.81 -35.69
C TYR A 58 -14.89 38.85 -35.95
N GLY A 59 -14.54 38.88 -37.24
CA GLY A 59 -13.60 39.83 -37.86
C GLY A 59 -12.15 40.00 -37.38
N ARG A 60 -11.23 39.49 -38.23
CA ARG A 60 -9.95 40.06 -38.72
C ARG A 60 -8.79 40.35 -37.75
N GLY A 61 -7.69 39.62 -37.98
CA GLY A 61 -6.51 40.21 -38.64
C GLY A 61 -5.12 39.96 -38.02
N ARG A 62 -4.21 39.43 -38.87
CA ARG A 62 -2.72 39.33 -38.76
C ARG A 62 -2.18 38.24 -37.82
N SER A 63 -1.09 37.52 -38.07
CA SER A 63 -0.23 37.22 -39.23
C SER A 63 0.75 36.12 -38.77
N GLU A 64 1.17 35.27 -39.71
CA GLU A 64 2.43 34.49 -39.74
C GLU A 64 2.68 33.26 -38.83
N ALA A 65 3.40 32.34 -39.48
CA ALA A 65 4.33 31.32 -38.98
C ALA A 65 3.79 29.94 -38.57
N ASP A 66 3.75 29.10 -39.60
CA ASP A 66 3.79 27.65 -39.64
C ASP A 66 5.04 27.08 -38.94
N LEU A 67 4.89 26.37 -37.80
CA LEU A 67 5.88 25.42 -37.25
C LEU A 67 5.19 24.44 -36.27
N GLY A 68 4.72 23.29 -36.77
CA GLY A 68 4.29 22.17 -35.94
C GLY A 68 5.47 21.45 -35.26
N PRO A 69 5.41 21.09 -33.97
CA PRO A 69 6.47 20.31 -33.34
C PRO A 69 6.41 18.84 -33.79
N ARG A 70 7.50 18.41 -34.43
CA ARG A 70 7.77 17.01 -34.77
C ARG A 70 7.95 16.19 -33.49
N ILE A 71 7.21 15.08 -33.40
CA ILE A 71 7.38 14.06 -32.37
C ILE A 71 8.55 13.17 -32.78
N SER A 72 9.64 13.21 -32.01
CA SER A 72 10.76 12.29 -32.13
C SER A 72 10.58 11.12 -31.16
N PRO A 73 10.81 9.86 -31.57
CA PRO A 73 10.69 8.71 -30.69
C PRO A 73 11.89 8.57 -29.75
N CYS A 74 11.67 8.57 -28.44
CA CYS A 74 12.68 8.25 -27.43
C CYS A 74 12.96 6.73 -27.39
N PRO A 75 14.21 6.27 -27.44
CA PRO A 75 14.55 4.87 -27.23
C PRO A 75 14.61 4.50 -25.74
N LEU A 76 13.92 3.42 -25.39
CA LEU A 76 13.97 2.72 -24.11
C LEU A 76 15.30 1.97 -23.96
N ALA A 77 16.24 2.48 -23.14
CA ALA A 77 17.24 1.67 -22.45
C ALA A 77 18.04 2.50 -21.42
N SER A 78 18.32 1.88 -20.26
CA SER A 78 19.26 2.28 -19.21
C SER A 78 18.95 3.52 -18.36
N VAL A 79 18.16 3.33 -17.29
CA VAL A 79 18.08 4.28 -16.16
C VAL A 79 18.42 3.52 -14.87
N TRP A 80 19.66 3.04 -14.78
CA TRP A 80 20.31 2.63 -13.52
C TRP A 80 21.72 3.19 -13.51
N SER A 81 21.83 4.52 -13.57
CA SER A 81 23.04 5.27 -13.27
C SER A 81 22.72 6.75 -13.17
N GLN A 82 22.18 7.16 -12.02
CA GLN A 82 22.42 8.52 -11.55
C GLN A 82 23.03 8.43 -10.16
N LYS A 83 24.34 8.72 -10.14
CA LYS A 83 25.10 9.02 -8.93
C LYS A 83 24.38 10.15 -8.20
N ILE A 84 24.01 9.87 -6.95
CA ILE A 84 23.53 10.86 -6.00
C ILE A 84 24.69 11.84 -5.76
N CYS A 85 24.56 13.05 -6.30
CA CYS A 85 25.41 14.17 -5.91
C CYS A 85 24.77 14.79 -4.66
N LEU A 86 25.33 14.48 -3.50
CA LEU A 86 24.94 15.04 -2.21
C LEU A 86 25.44 16.49 -2.15
N VAL A 87 24.60 17.43 -2.58
CA VAL A 87 24.76 18.83 -2.19
C VAL A 87 24.17 18.96 -0.80
N GLN A 88 25.05 19.17 0.19
CA GLN A 88 24.68 19.47 1.56
C GLN A 88 24.00 20.85 1.60
N LEU A 89 22.66 20.86 1.57
CA LEU A 89 21.88 21.95 2.14
C LEU A 89 21.40 21.45 3.51
N GLN A 90 22.03 21.98 4.57
CA GLN A 90 21.52 21.84 5.93
C GLN A 90 20.13 22.49 5.96
N ASP A 91 19.08 21.67 6.01
CA ASP A 91 17.70 22.15 5.93
C ASP A 91 16.95 21.83 7.22
N SER A 92 16.13 22.78 7.63
CA SER A 92 15.38 22.89 8.88
C SER A 92 14.23 21.88 9.03
N ARG A 93 14.31 20.75 8.31
CA ARG A 93 13.23 19.74 8.16
C ARG A 93 13.24 18.62 9.19
N THR A 94 14.26 18.55 10.04
CA THR A 94 14.46 17.46 11.01
C THR A 94 13.28 17.28 11.97
N HIS A 95 12.49 18.32 12.21
CA HIS A 95 11.31 18.26 13.09
C HIS A 95 10.01 17.76 12.42
N LEU A 96 9.96 17.75 11.09
CA LEU A 96 8.72 17.49 10.32
C LEU A 96 8.49 16.01 10.00
N SER A 97 9.53 15.18 10.04
CA SER A 97 9.44 13.75 9.73
C SER A 97 10.52 12.95 10.45
N PRO A 98 10.25 11.69 10.83
CA PRO A 98 11.32 10.75 11.17
C PRO A 98 12.32 10.68 10.01
N GLN A 99 13.61 10.68 10.32
CA GLN A 99 14.69 10.56 9.34
C GLN A 99 15.32 9.18 9.45
N ALA A 100 15.37 8.43 8.36
CA ALA A 100 15.94 7.08 8.34
C ALA A 100 17.46 7.08 8.52
N VAL A 101 18.14 8.20 8.26
CA VAL A 101 19.58 8.37 8.53
C VAL A 101 19.88 8.41 10.03
N ASP A 102 18.92 8.84 10.85
CA ASP A 102 19.06 8.93 12.31
C ASP A 102 18.55 7.65 13.02
N LEU A 103 18.33 6.57 12.26
CA LEU A 103 17.78 5.33 12.78
C LEU A 103 18.73 4.69 13.79
N GLN A 104 18.24 4.51 15.01
CA GLN A 104 18.94 3.74 16.03
C GLN A 104 18.60 2.26 15.91
N LEU A 105 19.61 1.39 16.02
CA LEU A 105 19.43 -0.06 16.00
C LEU A 105 19.88 -0.67 17.32
N GLU A 106 18.96 -1.32 18.01
CA GLU A 106 19.21 -2.14 19.18
C GLU A 106 18.84 -3.59 18.85
N MET A 107 19.86 -4.45 18.76
CA MET A 107 19.68 -5.88 18.48
C MET A 107 19.23 -6.64 19.73
N THR A 108 18.29 -7.58 19.57
CA THR A 108 17.87 -8.45 20.67
C THR A 108 19.01 -9.36 21.16
N GLN A 109 19.11 -9.50 22.48
CA GLN A 109 19.99 -10.50 23.12
C GLN A 109 19.27 -11.83 23.37
N LYS A 110 17.96 -11.89 23.12
CA LYS A 110 17.10 -13.05 23.37
C LYS A 110 16.23 -13.32 22.12
N PRO A 111 16.82 -13.81 21.02
CA PRO A 111 16.08 -14.11 19.81
C PRO A 111 15.05 -15.22 20.06
N HIS A 112 13.86 -15.06 19.51
CA HIS A 112 12.80 -16.06 19.57
C HIS A 112 13.14 -17.23 18.64
N LYS A 113 12.64 -18.42 19.00
CA LYS A 113 12.70 -19.57 18.11
C LYS A 113 11.77 -19.31 16.92
N LYS A 114 12.34 -19.25 15.72
CA LYS A 114 11.59 -19.15 14.46
C LYS A 114 10.60 -20.32 14.32
N PRO A 115 9.42 -20.11 13.73
CA PRO A 115 8.46 -21.17 13.48
C PRO A 115 9.06 -22.34 12.71
N ASP A 116 8.57 -23.53 13.04
CA ASP A 116 8.93 -24.75 12.31
C ASP A 116 8.36 -24.68 10.88
N PRO A 117 9.18 -24.81 9.83
CA PRO A 117 8.71 -24.80 8.44
C PRO A 117 7.67 -25.87 8.12
N SER A 118 7.62 -26.96 8.90
CA SER A 118 6.65 -28.04 8.72
C SER A 118 5.25 -27.72 9.28
N LYS A 119 5.13 -26.69 10.12
CA LYS A 119 3.86 -26.31 10.77
C LYS A 119 3.17 -25.15 10.05
N PRO A 120 1.83 -25.11 10.03
CA PRO A 120 1.11 -24.02 9.41
C PRO A 120 1.36 -22.71 10.16
N LEU A 121 1.76 -21.69 9.42
CA LEU A 121 1.91 -20.32 9.93
C LEU A 121 0.53 -19.65 10.01
N LEU A 122 0.00 -19.49 11.23
CA LEU A 122 -1.26 -18.81 11.48
C LEU A 122 -1.09 -17.29 11.40
N PHE A 123 -2.02 -16.63 10.70
CA PHE A 123 -2.01 -15.18 10.54
C PHE A 123 -2.08 -14.45 11.89
N GLY A 124 -1.12 -13.55 12.14
CA GLY A 124 -1.14 -12.63 13.28
C GLY A 124 -0.88 -13.26 14.65
N LYS A 125 -0.29 -14.47 14.70
CA LYS A 125 0.00 -15.18 15.96
C LYS A 125 1.47 -15.22 16.34
N THR A 126 2.36 -15.11 15.37
CA THR A 126 3.82 -15.11 15.62
C THR A 126 4.41 -13.79 15.16
N PHE A 127 5.29 -13.21 15.97
CA PHE A 127 5.97 -11.95 15.67
C PHE A 127 7.48 -12.17 15.58
N THR A 128 8.17 -11.28 14.89
CA THR A 128 9.63 -11.33 14.74
C THR A 128 10.34 -10.73 15.96
N ASP A 129 11.67 -10.73 15.92
CA ASP A 129 12.51 -10.33 17.05
C ASP A 129 12.54 -8.83 17.31
N HIS A 130 12.31 -8.01 16.29
CA HIS A 130 12.43 -6.56 16.38
C HIS A 130 11.14 -5.84 15.95
N MET A 131 11.03 -4.59 16.36
CA MET A 131 9.98 -3.67 15.94
C MET A 131 10.56 -2.28 15.69
N LEU A 132 9.97 -1.55 14.74
CA LEU A 132 10.26 -0.12 14.58
C LEU A 132 9.38 0.68 15.54
N MET A 133 9.94 1.71 16.17
CA MET A 133 9.20 2.64 17.00
C MET A 133 9.66 4.08 16.76
N VAL A 134 8.72 5.01 16.66
CA VAL A 134 8.98 6.44 16.53
C VAL A 134 7.94 7.21 17.32
N GLU A 135 8.43 8.04 18.24
CA GLU A 135 7.59 8.92 19.04
C GLU A 135 7.45 10.28 18.38
N TRP A 136 6.32 10.92 18.61
CA TRP A 136 6.09 12.30 18.24
C TRP A 136 5.49 13.06 19.40
N ASN A 137 5.90 14.31 19.58
CA ASN A 137 5.21 15.26 20.45
C ASN A 137 5.13 16.63 19.77
N ARG A 138 4.11 17.41 20.14
CA ARG A 138 3.83 18.71 19.53
C ARG A 138 4.93 19.75 19.72
N GLU A 139 5.69 19.66 20.81
CA GLU A 139 6.72 20.65 21.16
C GLU A 139 8.03 20.45 20.39
N LYS A 140 8.45 19.19 20.21
CA LYS A 140 9.76 18.82 19.63
C LYS A 140 9.63 18.20 18.24
N GLY A 141 8.43 17.80 17.82
CA GLY A 141 8.19 17.09 16.58
C GLY A 141 8.47 15.60 16.71
N TRP A 142 8.94 15.00 15.61
CA TRP A 142 9.32 13.59 15.56
C TRP A 142 10.63 13.35 16.32
N GLY A 143 10.64 12.30 17.15
CA GLY A 143 11.85 11.76 17.73
C GLY A 143 12.62 10.90 16.72
N GLN A 144 13.79 10.42 17.15
CA GLN A 144 14.60 9.51 16.34
C GLN A 144 13.89 8.16 16.17
N PRO A 145 13.82 7.61 14.94
CA PRO A 145 13.28 6.29 14.74
C PRO A 145 14.24 5.25 15.32
N ARG A 146 13.68 4.18 15.90
CA ARG A 146 14.49 3.09 16.46
C ARG A 146 13.95 1.72 16.08
N ILE A 147 14.83 0.85 15.61
CA ILE A 147 14.61 -0.59 15.59
C ILE A 147 15.10 -1.12 16.93
N GLN A 148 14.20 -1.75 17.67
CA GLN A 148 14.47 -2.27 19.01
C GLN A 148 13.88 -3.67 19.17
N PRO A 149 14.26 -4.43 20.19
CA PRO A 149 13.64 -5.73 20.47
C PRO A 149 12.12 -5.61 20.61
N PHE A 150 11.40 -6.61 20.10
CA PHE A 150 9.96 -6.69 20.22
C PHE A 150 9.56 -6.68 21.70
N GLN A 151 8.69 -5.74 22.07
CA GLN A 151 8.27 -5.54 23.44
C GLN A 151 6.85 -5.00 23.54
N THR A 152 6.27 -5.12 24.73
CA THR A 152 4.95 -4.55 25.03
C THR A 152 5.02 -3.02 25.05
N LEU A 153 3.96 -2.37 24.56
CA LEU A 153 3.83 -0.91 24.64
C LEU A 153 3.43 -0.49 26.06
N THR A 154 4.18 0.44 26.65
CA THR A 154 3.77 1.13 27.87
C THR A 154 2.99 2.38 27.51
N LEU A 155 1.68 2.36 27.74
CA LEU A 155 0.78 3.48 27.45
C LEU A 155 0.18 4.02 28.74
N HIS A 156 -0.02 5.34 28.80
CA HIS A 156 -0.81 5.94 29.87
C HIS A 156 -2.26 5.40 29.80
N PRO A 157 -2.94 5.10 30.93
CA PRO A 157 -4.31 4.56 30.88
C PRO A 157 -5.32 5.50 30.21
N ALA A 158 -5.09 6.81 30.28
CA ALA A 158 -5.87 7.82 29.56
C ALA A 158 -5.36 8.08 28.12
N SER A 159 -4.55 7.20 27.55
CA SER A 159 -4.04 7.33 26.18
C SER A 159 -5.20 7.37 25.20
N SER A 160 -5.26 8.43 24.41
CA SER A 160 -6.38 8.74 23.54
C SER A 160 -6.75 7.62 22.54
N ALA A 161 -5.78 6.79 22.14
CA ALA A 161 -6.02 5.60 21.30
C ALA A 161 -6.89 4.53 21.96
N LEU A 162 -6.88 4.44 23.29
CA LEU A 162 -7.66 3.47 24.06
C LEU A 162 -9.12 3.91 24.27
N HIS A 163 -9.42 5.20 24.12
CA HIS A 163 -10.74 5.77 24.44
C HIS A 163 -11.54 6.18 23.21
N TYR A 164 -10.92 6.80 22.21
CA TYR A 164 -11.65 7.51 21.15
C TYR A 164 -11.64 6.80 19.77
N SER A 165 -11.33 5.51 19.72
CA SER A 165 -11.18 4.73 18.47
C SER A 165 -12.35 4.87 17.47
N LEU A 166 -13.56 5.18 17.95
CA LEU A 166 -14.83 5.16 17.21
C LEU A 166 -15.64 6.48 17.32
N GLN A 167 -15.00 7.64 17.45
CA GLN A 167 -15.75 8.92 17.58
C GLN A 167 -15.62 9.83 16.36
N VAL A 168 -16.75 10.11 15.71
CA VAL A 168 -16.89 11.22 14.76
C VAL A 168 -17.27 12.45 15.59
N ALA A 169 -16.33 13.37 15.80
CA ALA A 169 -16.68 14.67 16.35
C ALA A 169 -17.23 15.52 15.20
N TRP A 170 -18.55 15.70 15.17
CA TRP A 170 -19.17 16.69 14.29
C TRP A 170 -18.72 18.07 14.74
N SER A 171 -17.84 18.70 13.95
CA SER A 171 -17.60 20.13 14.13
C SER A 171 -18.88 20.88 13.75
N LEU A 172 -19.43 21.64 14.68
CA LEU A 172 -20.60 22.49 14.45
C LEU A 172 -20.30 23.71 13.55
N SER A 173 -19.05 23.89 13.11
CA SER A 173 -18.68 24.94 12.15
C SER A 173 -18.73 24.40 10.72
N SER A 174 -19.57 24.99 9.89
CA SER A 174 -19.76 24.70 8.45
C SER A 174 -18.45 24.72 7.62
N ASP A 175 -17.42 25.42 8.12
CA ASP A 175 -16.20 25.72 7.35
C ASP A 175 -15.04 24.73 7.59
N ARG A 176 -15.23 23.70 8.43
CA ARG A 176 -14.21 22.67 8.66
C ARG A 176 -14.74 21.29 8.32
N LEU A 177 -14.00 20.56 7.47
CA LEU A 177 -14.24 19.15 7.20
C LEU A 177 -14.43 18.39 8.53
N PRO A 178 -15.44 17.51 8.66
CA PRO A 178 -15.65 16.75 9.88
C PRO A 178 -14.40 15.94 10.17
N ALA A 179 -13.68 16.29 11.24
CA ALA A 179 -12.50 15.55 11.69
C ALA A 179 -12.99 14.30 12.42
N CYS A 180 -12.61 13.13 11.93
CA CYS A 180 -12.88 11.90 12.65
C CYS A 180 -11.80 11.74 13.69
N LEU A 181 -12.22 11.54 14.93
CA LEU A 181 -11.35 11.46 16.08
C LEU A 181 -11.02 10.01 16.43
N SER A 182 -11.00 9.13 15.42
CA SER A 182 -10.32 7.85 15.60
C SER A 182 -8.84 8.17 15.76
N LEU A 183 -8.20 7.69 16.82
CA LEU A 183 -6.80 7.98 17.08
C LEU A 183 -5.94 6.76 16.84
N GLN A 184 -6.41 5.83 16.01
CA GLN A 184 -5.62 4.70 15.55
C GLN A 184 -5.89 4.38 14.06
N LEU A 185 -4.79 4.24 13.32
CA LEU A 185 -4.80 3.72 11.96
C LEU A 185 -3.75 2.61 11.83
N PHE A 186 -3.91 1.80 10.79
CA PHE A 186 -2.94 0.77 10.49
C PHE A 186 -2.81 0.56 8.99
N GLU A 187 -1.66 0.01 8.61
CA GLU A 187 -1.42 -0.47 7.26
C GLU A 187 -1.19 -1.98 7.22
N GLY A 188 -1.24 -2.52 6.01
CA GLY A 188 -0.98 -3.93 5.76
C GLY A 188 -0.33 -4.12 4.41
N MET A 189 0.91 -4.58 4.43
CA MET A 189 1.66 -4.96 3.23
C MET A 189 2.46 -6.22 3.49
N LYS A 190 3.07 -6.75 2.43
CA LYS A 190 3.80 -8.02 2.49
C LYS A 190 5.18 -7.88 1.87
N ALA A 191 6.15 -8.50 2.52
CA ALA A 191 7.45 -8.80 1.96
C ALA A 191 7.48 -10.28 1.54
N PHE A 192 8.02 -10.55 0.35
CA PHE A 192 8.10 -11.88 -0.23
C PHE A 192 9.56 -12.24 -0.49
N LYS A 193 9.94 -13.47 -0.15
CA LYS A 193 11.26 -14.02 -0.49
C LYS A 193 11.16 -14.71 -1.84
N GLY A 194 11.92 -14.24 -2.81
CA GLY A 194 12.04 -14.87 -4.12
C GLY A 194 12.87 -16.15 -4.06
N ARG A 195 12.83 -16.96 -5.12
CA ARG A 195 13.72 -18.14 -5.27
C ARG A 195 15.20 -17.76 -5.26
N ASP A 196 15.50 -16.52 -5.62
CA ASP A 196 16.82 -15.90 -5.56
C ASP A 196 17.22 -15.42 -4.15
N GLN A 197 16.45 -15.79 -3.12
CA GLN A 197 16.63 -15.40 -1.72
C GLN A 197 16.50 -13.89 -1.45
N GLN A 198 16.16 -13.08 -2.46
CA GLN A 198 15.94 -11.65 -2.30
C GLN A 198 14.54 -11.37 -1.76
N VAL A 199 14.47 -10.48 -0.76
CA VAL A 199 13.22 -10.02 -0.16
C VAL A 199 12.72 -8.78 -0.90
N ARG A 200 11.43 -8.77 -1.25
CA ARG A 200 10.79 -7.68 -2.00
C ARG A 200 9.47 -7.27 -1.38
N LEU A 201 9.23 -5.96 -1.30
CA LEU A 201 7.92 -5.41 -0.93
C LEU A 201 7.05 -5.19 -2.18
N PHE A 202 5.77 -5.52 -2.08
CA PHE A 202 4.84 -5.32 -3.19
C PHE A 202 4.14 -3.95 -3.12
N ARG A 203 4.48 -3.05 -4.05
CA ARG A 203 3.91 -1.70 -4.20
C ARG A 203 3.80 -0.89 -2.87
N PRO A 204 4.84 -0.86 -2.02
CA PRO A 204 4.74 -0.28 -0.68
C PRO A 204 4.41 1.23 -0.68
N TRP A 205 4.75 1.95 -1.75
CA TRP A 205 4.43 3.37 -1.91
C TRP A 205 2.93 3.68 -1.78
N LEU A 206 2.06 2.79 -2.31
CA LEU A 206 0.61 2.96 -2.19
C LEU A 206 0.12 2.81 -0.74
N ASN A 207 0.78 1.97 0.04
CA ASN A 207 0.50 1.84 1.46
C ASN A 207 0.90 3.12 2.20
N MET A 208 2.06 3.71 1.89
CA MET A 208 2.48 4.98 2.49
C MET A 208 1.54 6.13 2.12
N ASP A 209 1.08 6.20 0.87
CA ASP A 209 0.07 7.17 0.43
C ASP A 209 -1.25 7.03 1.21
N ARG A 210 -1.71 5.79 1.43
CA ARG A 210 -2.94 5.53 2.18
C ARG A 210 -2.77 5.78 3.68
N MET A 211 -1.60 5.47 4.24
CA MET A 211 -1.27 5.74 5.64
C MET A 211 -1.26 7.23 5.92
N LEU A 212 -0.62 8.03 5.07
CA LEU A 212 -0.59 9.49 5.23
C LEU A 212 -1.99 10.10 5.10
N ARG A 213 -2.80 9.68 4.12
CA ARG A 213 -4.20 10.12 4.01
C ARG A 213 -5.01 9.78 5.25
N SER A 214 -4.84 8.58 5.78
CA SER A 214 -5.50 8.15 7.01
C SER A 214 -5.03 8.99 8.21
N ALA A 215 -3.73 9.31 8.31
CA ALA A 215 -3.20 10.13 9.39
C ALA A 215 -3.79 11.55 9.37
N LEU A 216 -3.84 12.17 8.19
CA LEU A 216 -4.43 13.49 8.01
C LEU A 216 -5.92 13.50 8.34
N ARG A 217 -6.67 12.44 7.99
CA ARG A 217 -8.10 12.31 8.32
C ARG A 217 -8.36 12.30 9.83
N LEU A 218 -7.38 11.84 10.61
CA LEU A 218 -7.41 11.74 12.07
C LEU A 218 -6.71 12.89 12.80
N CYS A 219 -6.23 13.90 12.07
CA CYS A 219 -5.41 14.97 12.65
C CYS A 219 -4.16 14.45 13.38
N LEU A 220 -3.64 13.28 13.00
CA LEU A 220 -2.34 12.77 13.42
C LEU A 220 -1.22 13.52 12.68
N PRO A 221 0.00 13.54 13.23
CA PRO A 221 1.12 14.23 12.59
C PRO A 221 1.47 13.61 11.24
N SER A 222 1.74 14.45 10.25
CA SER A 222 2.27 14.02 8.96
C SER A 222 3.72 13.51 9.10
N PHE A 223 4.15 12.71 8.13
CA PHE A 223 5.53 12.22 8.03
C PHE A 223 5.91 12.08 6.54
N ASP A 224 7.21 12.01 6.26
CA ASP A 224 7.71 11.70 4.92
C ASP A 224 7.57 10.20 4.63
N LYS A 225 6.90 9.90 3.51
CA LYS A 225 6.59 8.54 3.06
C LYS A 225 7.86 7.76 2.70
N VAL A 226 8.87 8.43 2.16
CA VAL A 226 10.14 7.82 1.73
C VAL A 226 10.94 7.41 2.97
N GLU A 227 11.05 8.31 3.95
CA GLU A 227 11.78 8.04 5.19
C GLU A 227 11.16 6.89 5.99
N LEU A 228 9.82 6.88 6.14
CA LEU A 228 9.16 5.77 6.83
C LEU A 228 9.34 4.45 6.07
N LEU A 229 9.26 4.47 4.74
CA LEU A 229 9.46 3.27 3.94
C LEU A 229 10.90 2.74 4.06
N GLU A 230 11.88 3.64 4.12
CA GLU A 230 13.27 3.26 4.33
C GLU A 230 13.50 2.67 5.73
N CYS A 231 12.89 3.22 6.78
CA CYS A 231 12.91 2.62 8.11
C CYS A 231 12.29 1.21 8.12
N ILE A 232 11.18 1.02 7.41
CA ILE A 232 10.53 -0.30 7.26
C ILE A 232 11.43 -1.27 6.49
N ARG A 233 12.11 -0.81 5.44
CA ARG A 233 13.07 -1.62 4.68
C ARG A 233 14.21 -2.08 5.59
N GLN A 234 14.76 -1.20 6.41
CA GLN A 234 15.81 -1.55 7.37
C GLN A 234 15.31 -2.54 8.43
N LEU A 235 14.09 -2.38 8.95
CA LEU A 235 13.49 -3.36 9.87
C LEU A 235 13.36 -4.75 9.22
N VAL A 236 12.85 -4.80 7.98
CA VAL A 236 12.74 -6.07 7.24
C VAL A 236 14.10 -6.67 6.92
N GLU A 237 15.14 -5.85 6.71
CA GLU A 237 16.51 -6.34 6.51
C GLU A 237 17.09 -6.96 7.79
N VAL A 238 16.87 -6.32 8.95
CA VAL A 238 17.28 -6.86 10.26
C VAL A 238 16.61 -8.21 10.52
N ASP A 239 15.31 -8.32 10.25
CA ASP A 239 14.52 -9.54 10.44
C ASP A 239 14.36 -10.38 9.15
N LYS A 240 15.27 -10.26 8.18
CA LYS A 240 15.09 -10.90 6.85
C LYS A 240 14.97 -12.42 6.89
N ASP A 241 15.57 -13.04 7.90
CA ASP A 241 15.50 -14.50 8.08
C ASP A 241 14.12 -14.96 8.58
N TRP A 242 13.31 -14.05 9.12
CA TRP A 242 11.92 -14.32 9.46
C TRP A 242 11.01 -14.34 8.24
N VAL A 243 11.46 -13.86 7.09
CA VAL A 243 10.69 -13.97 5.84
C VAL A 243 10.68 -15.42 5.39
N PRO A 244 9.52 -16.11 5.39
CA PRO A 244 9.46 -17.50 4.99
C PRO A 244 9.78 -17.64 3.49
N ASP A 245 10.39 -18.77 3.14
CA ASP A 245 10.85 -19.13 1.79
C ASP A 245 9.87 -20.07 1.07
N SER A 246 8.87 -20.60 1.78
CA SER A 246 7.87 -21.50 1.20
C SER A 246 6.95 -20.78 0.21
N THR A 247 6.59 -21.46 -0.87
CA THR A 247 5.70 -20.90 -1.90
C THR A 247 4.36 -20.47 -1.29
N GLY A 248 3.91 -19.25 -1.62
CA GLY A 248 2.65 -18.69 -1.10
C GLY A 248 2.73 -18.10 0.31
N SER A 249 3.85 -18.28 1.00
CA SER A 249 4.10 -17.62 2.29
C SER A 249 4.66 -16.21 2.09
N SER A 250 4.62 -15.40 3.15
CA SER A 250 5.13 -14.03 3.14
C SER A 250 5.41 -13.53 4.54
N LEU A 251 6.15 -12.43 4.67
CA LEU A 251 6.22 -11.66 5.91
C LEU A 251 5.22 -10.52 5.83
N TYR A 252 4.24 -10.51 6.72
CA TYR A 252 3.27 -9.44 6.83
C TYR A 252 3.86 -8.28 7.65
N VAL A 253 3.82 -7.08 7.06
CA VAL A 253 4.31 -5.84 7.67
C VAL A 253 3.10 -5.03 8.15
N ARG A 254 3.08 -4.70 9.43
CA ARG A 254 1.99 -3.98 10.10
C ARG A 254 2.48 -2.66 10.69
N PRO A 255 2.51 -1.57 9.90
CA PRO A 255 2.62 -0.23 10.45
C PRO A 255 1.34 0.13 11.20
N VAL A 256 1.49 0.76 12.35
CA VAL A 256 0.40 1.25 13.19
C VAL A 256 0.78 2.65 13.66
N PHE A 257 -0.21 3.52 13.72
CA PHE A 257 -0.01 4.89 14.18
C PHE A 257 -1.15 5.29 15.10
N ILE A 258 -0.80 5.66 16.33
CA ILE A 258 -1.75 5.93 17.40
C ILE A 258 -1.52 7.33 18.00
N GLY A 259 -2.61 7.98 18.42
CA GLY A 259 -2.56 9.14 19.30
C GLY A 259 -2.32 8.69 20.75
N ASN A 260 -1.28 9.20 21.39
CA ASN A 260 -0.84 8.80 22.72
C ASN A 260 -0.98 9.94 23.76
N GLN A 261 -2.00 10.77 23.64
CA GLN A 261 -2.20 11.87 24.58
C GLN A 261 -2.71 11.35 25.93
N PRO A 262 -2.07 11.72 27.07
CA PRO A 262 -2.50 11.29 28.41
C PRO A 262 -3.63 12.18 28.93
N SER A 263 -4.75 12.26 28.21
CA SER A 263 -5.88 13.11 28.56
C SER A 263 -7.19 12.54 28.01
N LEU A 264 -8.27 12.75 28.77
CA LEU A 264 -9.64 12.45 28.33
C LEU A 264 -10.28 13.62 27.55
N GLY A 265 -9.52 14.68 27.27
CA GLY A 265 -9.98 15.77 26.41
C GLY A 265 -10.07 15.30 24.96
N VAL A 266 -11.24 15.46 24.35
CA VAL A 266 -11.44 15.20 22.92
C VAL A 266 -10.80 16.34 22.13
N GLY A 267 -9.67 16.06 21.47
CA GLY A 267 -8.95 17.04 20.67
C GLY A 267 -7.81 16.43 19.88
N ASN A 268 -7.06 17.29 19.16
CA ASN A 268 -5.91 16.84 18.40
C ASN A 268 -4.81 16.33 19.35
N PRO A 269 -4.24 15.14 19.11
CA PRO A 269 -3.26 14.55 19.98
C PRO A 269 -2.00 15.43 20.04
N THR A 270 -1.51 15.70 21.25
CA THR A 270 -0.22 16.38 21.47
C THR A 270 0.96 15.41 21.52
N GLN A 271 0.68 14.11 21.58
CA GLN A 271 1.64 13.02 21.57
C GLN A 271 1.12 11.90 20.67
N ALA A 272 1.98 11.26 19.92
CA ALA A 272 1.63 10.15 19.05
C ALA A 272 2.77 9.13 18.99
N LEU A 273 2.43 7.90 18.61
CA LEU A 273 3.37 6.79 18.51
C LEU A 273 3.14 6.05 17.19
N LEU A 274 4.17 6.00 16.36
CA LEU A 274 4.21 5.17 15.17
C LEU A 274 5.07 3.95 15.47
N TYR A 275 4.57 2.75 15.19
CA TYR A 275 5.34 1.53 15.33
C TYR A 275 5.05 0.54 14.20
N VAL A 276 6.00 -0.37 13.95
CA VAL A 276 5.87 -1.41 12.92
C VAL A 276 6.24 -2.75 13.51
N ILE A 277 5.35 -3.72 13.36
CA ILE A 277 5.59 -5.11 13.73
C ILE A 277 5.52 -6.00 12.49
N LEU A 278 6.24 -7.13 12.55
CA LEU A 278 6.33 -8.09 11.46
C LEU A 278 5.79 -9.44 11.92
N CYS A 279 5.13 -10.17 11.01
CA CYS A 279 4.56 -11.48 11.30
C CYS A 279 4.72 -12.41 10.09
N PRO A 280 5.40 -13.57 10.21
CA PRO A 280 5.43 -14.55 9.13
C PRO A 280 4.03 -15.16 8.95
N VAL A 281 3.57 -15.25 7.71
CA VAL A 281 2.24 -15.76 7.36
C VAL A 281 2.35 -16.82 6.28
N GLY A 282 1.60 -17.90 6.45
CA GLY A 282 1.56 -19.02 5.49
C GLY A 282 0.70 -18.71 4.27
N SER A 283 0.63 -19.70 3.37
CA SER A 283 -0.34 -19.66 2.28
C SER A 283 -1.77 -19.74 2.84
N TYR A 284 -2.66 -18.92 2.30
CA TYR A 284 -4.09 -19.02 2.61
C TYR A 284 -4.75 -20.22 1.94
N PHE A 285 -4.19 -20.69 0.82
CA PHE A 285 -4.73 -21.77 0.02
C PHE A 285 -3.70 -22.91 -0.06
N PRO A 286 -4.05 -24.15 0.32
CA PRO A 286 -3.18 -25.28 0.10
C PRO A 286 -3.12 -25.58 -1.42
N GLY A 287 -1.92 -25.49 -2.00
CA GLY A 287 -1.72 -25.67 -3.44
C GLY A 287 -2.32 -24.55 -4.29
N ASP A 288 -2.83 -24.90 -5.48
CA ASP A 288 -3.43 -23.96 -6.44
C ASP A 288 -4.97 -23.87 -6.32
N ALA A 289 -5.58 -24.56 -5.35
CA ALA A 289 -7.02 -24.63 -5.22
C ALA A 289 -7.58 -23.43 -4.43
N LEU A 290 -8.42 -22.62 -5.09
CA LEU A 290 -9.19 -21.58 -4.41
C LEU A 290 -10.30 -22.23 -3.58
N SER A 291 -10.27 -22.02 -2.26
CA SER A 291 -11.38 -22.39 -1.38
C SER A 291 -12.41 -21.25 -1.37
N PRO A 292 -13.64 -21.48 -1.87
CA PRO A 292 -14.68 -20.44 -1.85
C PRO A 292 -15.14 -20.17 -0.42
N VAL A 293 -15.67 -18.96 -0.20
CA VAL A 293 -16.29 -18.54 1.07
C VAL A 293 -17.76 -18.21 0.86
N SER A 294 -18.60 -18.49 1.85
CA SER A 294 -19.98 -18.02 1.88
C SER A 294 -20.05 -16.55 2.32
N LEU A 295 -20.97 -15.79 1.75
CA LEU A 295 -21.18 -14.38 2.06
C LEU A 295 -22.56 -14.18 2.71
N LEU A 296 -22.59 -13.50 3.86
CA LEU A 296 -23.83 -13.01 4.46
C LEU A 296 -24.15 -11.62 3.88
N ALA A 297 -25.31 -11.48 3.25
CA ALA A 297 -25.79 -10.22 2.68
C ALA A 297 -27.04 -9.75 3.44
N ASP A 298 -26.82 -9.01 4.52
CA ASP A 298 -27.88 -8.45 5.37
C ASP A 298 -27.84 -6.91 5.33
N PRO A 299 -28.89 -6.24 4.82
CA PRO A 299 -28.91 -4.78 4.69
C PRO A 299 -28.99 -4.04 6.03
N THR A 300 -29.23 -4.75 7.15
CA THR A 300 -29.26 -4.18 8.51
C THR A 300 -27.89 -3.64 8.93
N PHE A 301 -26.80 -4.20 8.38
CA PHE A 301 -25.43 -3.83 8.76
C PHE A 301 -24.78 -2.96 7.68
N ILE A 302 -24.56 -1.68 8.01
CA ILE A 302 -23.91 -0.71 7.12
C ILE A 302 -22.46 -0.52 7.55
N ARG A 303 -21.52 -0.95 6.70
CA ARG A 303 -20.06 -0.83 6.98
C ARG A 303 -19.55 0.61 6.93
N ALA A 304 -20.07 1.42 6.01
CA ALA A 304 -19.63 2.79 5.77
C ALA A 304 -20.73 3.59 5.05
N TRP A 305 -20.71 4.91 5.22
CA TRP A 305 -21.63 5.85 4.58
C TRP A 305 -20.89 7.03 3.95
N VAL A 306 -21.56 7.75 3.05
CA VAL A 306 -21.03 8.96 2.42
C VAL A 306 -20.81 10.04 3.48
N GLY A 307 -19.63 10.65 3.50
CA GLY A 307 -19.21 11.58 4.55
C GLY A 307 -18.57 10.93 5.78
N GLY A 308 -18.57 9.59 5.85
CA GLY A 308 -17.88 8.82 6.89
C GLY A 308 -16.37 8.70 6.67
N VAL A 309 -15.81 7.56 7.06
CA VAL A 309 -14.35 7.27 7.01
C VAL A 309 -14.01 5.92 6.38
N GLY A 310 -14.97 5.29 5.71
CA GLY A 310 -14.80 3.94 5.18
C GLY A 310 -13.80 3.79 4.03
N ASP A 311 -13.25 4.90 3.54
CA ASP A 311 -12.19 5.02 2.54
C ASP A 311 -10.78 5.15 3.14
N CYS A 312 -10.69 5.37 4.46
CA CYS A 312 -9.45 5.38 5.25
C CYS A 312 -9.28 4.06 6.00
N LYS A 313 -8.03 3.70 6.32
CA LYS A 313 -7.72 2.42 7.00
C LYS A 313 -7.58 2.60 8.50
N LEU A 314 -8.72 2.89 9.12
CA LEU A 314 -8.83 3.20 10.54
C LEU A 314 -9.18 1.95 11.34
N GLY A 315 -8.91 1.99 12.65
CA GLY A 315 -9.27 0.90 13.56
C GLY A 315 -10.72 0.91 14.04
N GLY A 316 -11.42 2.05 13.95
CA GLY A 316 -12.85 2.17 14.22
C GLY A 316 -13.72 1.90 13.01
#